data_AF-A0ABC9Z7A4-F1
#
_entry.id   AF-A0ABC9Z7A4-F1
#
_cell.length_a   1.000
_cell.length_b   1.000
_cell.length_c   1.000
_cell.angle_alpha   90.00
_cell.angle_beta   90.00
_cell.angle_gamma   90.00
#
_symmetry.space_group_name_H-M   'P 1'
#
loop_
_entity.id
_entity.type
_entity.pdbx_description
1 polymer ?
#
loop_
_entity_poly.entity_id
_entity_poly.type
_entity_poly.pdbx_seq_one_letter_code
_entity_poly.pdbx_strand_id
1 'polypeptide(L)' 'TRRRVDIVTALPETRSGKILRKALRGIADGRTEPVPATIEDPAVLEALRPLLAPNR' A
#
# COMPACT_ATOMS: atom_id res chain seq x y z
N THR A 1 -21.15 6.32 -5.75
CA THR A 1 -20.80 4.93 -5.35
C THR A 1 -19.67 4.33 -6.20
N ARG A 2 -18.67 5.12 -6.61
CA ARG A 2 -17.61 4.61 -7.50
C ARG A 2 -16.67 3.69 -6.72
N ARG A 3 -16.57 2.43 -7.14
CA ARG A 3 -15.56 1.48 -6.65
C ARG A 3 -14.51 1.30 -7.74
N ARG A 4 -13.24 1.38 -7.36
CA ARG A 4 -12.10 1.12 -8.25
C ARG A 4 -11.44 -0.19 -7.86
N VAL A 5 -10.91 -0.89 -8.85
CA VAL A 5 -10.16 -2.14 -8.69
C VAL A 5 -8.95 -2.04 -9.59
N ASP A 6 -7.76 -2.24 -9.03
CA ASP A 6 -6.49 -2.30 -9.74
C ASP A 6 -5.90 -3.70 -9.55
N ILE A 7 -5.36 -4.27 -10.63
CA ILE A 7 -4.60 -5.53 -10.59
C ILE A 7 -3.13 -5.17 -10.42
N VAL A 8 -2.47 -5.81 -9.45
CA VAL A 8 -1.08 -5.52 -9.08
C VAL A 8 -0.27 -6.80 -9.00
N THR A 9 1.03 -6.69 -9.21
CA THR A 9 1.95 -7.85 -9.20
C THR A 9 2.17 -8.39 -7.78
N ALA A 10 2.11 -7.53 -6.77
CA ALA A 10 2.30 -7.91 -5.36
C ALA A 10 1.58 -6.95 -4.41
N LEU A 11 1.35 -7.40 -3.17
CA LEU A 11 0.89 -6.58 -2.06
C LEU A 11 2.03 -6.38 -1.05
N PRO A 12 2.09 -5.23 -0.37
CA PRO A 12 3.11 -4.99 0.64
C PRO A 12 2.77 -5.80 1.88
N GLU A 13 3.70 -6.65 2.28
CA GLU A 13 3.54 -7.59 3.39
C GLU A 13 4.69 -7.49 4.40
N THR A 14 4.42 -7.93 5.62
CA THR A 14 5.49 -8.23 6.58
C THR A 14 6.17 -9.55 6.23
N ARG A 15 7.37 -9.81 6.75
CA ARG A 15 8.08 -11.10 6.69
C ARG A 15 7.29 -12.32 7.20
N SER A 16 6.11 -12.10 7.80
CA SER A 16 5.17 -13.16 8.23
C SER A 16 3.99 -13.37 7.28
N GLY A 17 3.95 -12.68 6.13
CA GLY A 17 2.85 -12.74 5.15
C GLY A 17 1.63 -11.86 5.48
N LYS A 18 1.73 -10.99 6.49
CA LYS A 18 0.63 -10.06 6.82
C LYS A 18 0.64 -8.84 5.91
N ILE A 19 -0.45 -8.64 5.16
CA ILE A 19 -0.66 -7.45 4.31
C ILE A 19 -0.72 -6.16 5.14
N LEU A 20 0.03 -5.15 4.71
CA LEU A 20 0.12 -3.81 5.31
C LEU A 20 -1.07 -2.91 4.94
N ARG A 21 -2.30 -3.38 5.21
CA ARG A 21 -3.55 -2.67 4.85
C ARG A 21 -3.65 -1.25 5.42
N LYS A 22 -3.09 -1.01 6.61
CA LYS A 22 -3.07 0.33 7.24
C LYS A 22 -2.28 1.32 6.39
N ALA A 23 -1.09 0.93 5.91
CA ALA A 23 -0.26 1.75 5.04
C ALA A 23 -0.96 2.04 3.71
N LEU A 24 -1.55 1.01 3.07
CA LEU A 24 -2.33 1.17 1.84
C LEU A 24 -3.47 2.18 2.01
N ARG A 25 -4.22 2.10 3.12
CA ARG A 25 -5.31 3.03 3.43
C ARG A 25 -4.80 4.45 3.71
N GLY A 26 -3.71 4.56 4.47
CA GLY A 26 -3.08 5.85 4.73
C GLY A 26 -2.70 6.58 3.45
N ILE A 27 -2.03 5.89 2.52
CA ILE A 27 -1.66 6.45 1.21
C ILE A 27 -2.91 6.88 0.43
N ALA A 28 -3.95 6.05 0.41
CA ALA A 28 -5.21 6.37 -0.26
C ALA A 28 -5.91 7.60 0.34
N ASP A 29 -5.74 7.83 1.64
CA ASP A 29 -6.24 8.99 2.36
C ASP A 29 -5.27 10.21 2.28
N GLY A 30 -4.14 10.11 1.57
CA GLY A 30 -3.12 11.16 1.51
C GLY A 30 -2.30 11.34 2.79
N ARG A 31 -2.35 10.36 3.71
CA ARG A 31 -1.62 10.35 5.00
C ARG A 31 -0.28 9.63 4.85
N THR A 32 0.72 10.12 5.58
CA THR A 32 1.99 9.40 5.75
C THR A 32 1.85 8.40 6.88
N GLU A 33 1.88 7.10 6.57
CA GLU A 33 1.88 6.03 7.57
C GLU A 33 3.31 5.47 7.75
N PRO A 34 3.75 5.23 8.99
CA PRO A 34 5.06 4.62 9.24
C PRO A 34 5.08 3.18 8.69
N VAL A 35 6.12 2.87 7.94
CA VAL A 35 6.36 1.51 7.42
C VAL A 35 7.05 0.68 8.52
N PRO A 36 6.53 -0.50 8.89
CA PRO A 36 7.14 -1.31 9.94
C PRO A 36 8.48 -1.88 9.46
N ALA A 37 9.46 -2.00 10.37
CA ALA A 37 10.77 -2.62 10.10
C ALA A 37 10.67 -4.13 9.74
N THR A 38 9.50 -4.73 9.90
CA THR A 38 9.22 -6.11 9.51
C THR A 38 8.65 -6.25 8.11
N ILE A 39 8.53 -5.16 7.34
CA ILE A 39 8.20 -5.23 5.91
C ILE A 39 9.18 -6.16 5.19
N GLU A 40 8.65 -6.97 4.27
CA GLU A 40 9.44 -7.89 3.46
C GLU A 40 10.18 -7.15 2.34
N ASP A 41 9.44 -6.37 1.54
CA ASP A 41 9.99 -5.53 0.49
C ASP A 41 9.32 -4.14 0.48
N PRO A 42 10.05 -3.08 0.88
CA PRO A 42 9.57 -1.70 0.78
C PRO A 42 9.24 -1.25 -0.64
N ALA A 43 9.90 -1.79 -1.67
CA ALA A 43 9.71 -1.38 -3.05
C ALA A 43 8.29 -1.68 -3.55
N VAL A 44 7.64 -2.74 -3.05
CA VAL A 44 6.24 -3.05 -3.37
C VAL A 44 5.32 -1.92 -2.93
N LEU A 45 5.52 -1.35 -1.74
CA LEU A 45 4.69 -0.24 -1.26
C LEU A 45 4.91 1.03 -2.10
N GLU A 46 6.16 1.32 -2.45
CA GLU A 46 6.51 2.48 -3.28
C GLU A 46 5.90 2.38 -4.68
N ALA A 47 5.94 1.20 -5.31
CA ALA A 47 5.33 0.95 -6.62
C ALA A 47 3.80 1.16 -6.62
N LEU A 48 3.13 0.95 -5.49
CA LEU A 48 1.69 1.15 -5.36
C LEU A 48 1.28 2.60 -5.07
N ARG A 49 2.20 3.48 -4.64
CA ARG A 49 1.87 4.88 -4.30
C ARG A 49 1.15 5.63 -5.42
N PRO A 50 1.61 5.59 -6.69
CA PRO A 50 0.94 6.29 -7.78
C PRO A 50 -0.48 5.78 -8.04
N LEU A 51 -0.77 4.51 -7.74
CA LEU A 51 -2.07 3.88 -7.94
C LEU A 51 -3.08 4.28 -6.85
N LEU A 52 -2.59 4.48 -5.64
CA LEU A 52 -3.40 4.72 -4.44
C LEU A 52 -3.66 6.20 -4.15
N ALA A 53 -2.80 7.10 -4.62
CA ALA A 53 -2.88 8.53 -4.30
C ALA A 53 -4.30 9.11 -4.56
N PRO A 54 -4.82 9.97 -3.66
CA PRO A 54 -6.22 10.40 -3.67
C PRO A 54 -6.67 11.14 -4.94
N ASN A 55 -5.74 11.73 -5.70
CA ASN A 55 -6.02 12.54 -6.89
C ASN A 55 -5.66 11.83 -8.21
N ARG A 56 -5.76 10.50 -8.25
CA ARG A 56 -5.65 9.70 -9.49
C ARG A 56 -7.01 9.46 -10.14
#